data_AF-A0A6L3W1S9-F1
#
_entry.id   AF-A0A6L3W1S9-F1
#
_cell.length_a   1.000
_cell.length_b   1.000
_cell.length_c   1.000
_cell.angle_alpha   90.00
_cell.angle_beta   90.00
_cell.angle_gamma   90.00
#
_symmetry.space_group_name_H-M   'P 1'
#
loop_
_entity.id
_entity.type
_entity.pdbx_description
1 polymer ?
#
loop_
_entity_poly.entity_id
_entity_poly.type
_entity_poly.pdbx_seq_one_letter_code
_entity_poly.pdbx_strand_id
1 'polypeptide(L)'
;MDLLAFPVLAMWLAGAITTVLRRDGRVLPALLPATPVRAADPRGQRDLPEKPREVRNPLSYLSAWSAAPDVPLMTVSGPRTTLRWVALADFTGPVWLPDSSYRPAGPDLPPPEVVPPRTTRTTVKVSAGDLPGDWLPVPGIATRVDGVAVGHDAVSGTLLSLDGAVAGHSYTAAGMVPDWSGWKGTRAAAASGTGYERYLRLPPGAPARLRDIAQAAAGNGTAHQRASRIAEYLRDSYTFEPGAPGGHGYAELAELLVPPGRKGGGATSEQFASAFAVLARAAGLPSRVVVGFGAGGGGSRVIRTGDAVAWGEIYFEGLGWVPYDPNPRKRSEASARPGSQERAGHDGTYRGGETSDATDTGARGAVPRLSGGEYTLLIDTQLGLLVLLLLLMPLLRLRGVRRSRRGTARASSRPGQNS
;
A
#
# COMPACT_ATOMS: atom_id res chain seq x y z
N MET A 1 32.27 -53.72 -4.35
CA MET A 1 32.26 -54.36 -5.68
C MET A 1 32.23 -53.25 -6.70
N ASP A 2 33.23 -53.29 -7.55
CA ASP A 2 33.80 -52.29 -8.44
C ASP A 2 32.86 -51.52 -9.38
N LEU A 3 33.22 -50.26 -9.65
CA LEU A 3 33.57 -49.79 -11.01
C LEU A 3 34.21 -48.38 -10.95
N LEU A 4 35.54 -48.34 -11.13
CA LEU A 4 36.40 -47.17 -11.34
C LEU A 4 37.15 -47.40 -12.66
N ALA A 5 37.16 -46.43 -13.57
CA ALA A 5 38.28 -46.16 -14.50
C ALA A 5 37.96 -44.97 -15.43
N PHE A 6 38.61 -43.82 -15.20
CA PHE A 6 39.06 -42.91 -16.26
C PHE A 6 40.36 -42.24 -15.79
N PRO A 7 41.40 -42.13 -16.64
CA PRO A 7 42.76 -41.90 -16.17
C PRO A 7 43.16 -40.43 -16.09
N VAL A 8 44.12 -40.22 -15.20
CA VAL A 8 44.89 -39.01 -14.88
C VAL A 8 45.99 -38.77 -15.92
N LEU A 9 46.21 -37.51 -16.31
CA LEU A 9 47.56 -37.02 -16.66
C LEU A 9 47.71 -35.50 -16.46
N ALA A 10 48.54 -35.14 -15.47
CA ALA A 10 49.52 -34.03 -15.33
C ALA A 10 49.25 -32.64 -15.99
N MET A 11 49.62 -31.49 -15.42
CA MET A 11 50.88 -31.18 -14.76
C MET A 11 50.84 -29.77 -14.12
N TRP A 12 51.52 -29.60 -13.00
CA TRP A 12 51.78 -28.35 -12.28
C TRP A 12 53.01 -27.58 -12.83
N LEU A 13 53.18 -26.32 -12.37
CA LEU A 13 54.33 -25.37 -12.48
C LEU A 13 54.41 -24.54 -13.78
N ALA A 14 54.84 -23.27 -13.83
CA ALA A 14 55.48 -22.31 -12.92
C ALA A 14 55.10 -20.89 -13.43
N GLY A 15 55.04 -19.81 -12.64
CA GLY A 15 56.19 -19.18 -11.98
C GLY A 15 56.97 -18.30 -12.97
N ALA A 16 56.84 -16.98 -12.82
CA ALA A 16 57.36 -15.94 -13.69
C ALA A 16 58.87 -16.02 -13.96
N ILE A 17 59.28 -15.75 -15.21
CA ILE A 17 60.63 -15.31 -15.55
C ILE A 17 60.54 -14.04 -16.40
N THR A 18 60.90 -12.91 -15.82
CA THR A 18 61.31 -11.70 -16.53
C THR A 18 62.60 -11.25 -15.87
N THR A 19 63.71 -11.22 -16.61
CA THR A 19 64.86 -10.28 -16.48
C THR A 19 65.79 -10.62 -17.65
N VAL A 20 65.77 -9.84 -18.74
CA VAL A 20 66.70 -8.72 -19.00
C VAL A 20 68.17 -9.18 -19.03
N LEU A 21 68.69 -9.31 -20.25
CA LEU A 21 70.12 -9.38 -20.50
C LEU A 21 70.80 -8.09 -20.02
N ARG A 22 71.82 -8.19 -19.17
CA ARG A 22 73.03 -7.37 -19.33
C ARG A 22 74.28 -7.99 -18.69
N ARG A 23 75.35 -7.85 -19.46
CA ARG A 23 76.79 -8.06 -19.21
C ARG A 23 77.19 -7.59 -17.81
N ASP A 24 78.09 -8.34 -17.17
CA ASP A 24 78.81 -8.00 -15.93
C ASP A 24 78.26 -8.62 -14.62
N GLY A 25 78.13 -9.95 -14.62
CA GLY A 25 78.69 -10.83 -13.57
C GLY A 25 78.27 -10.70 -12.09
N ARG A 26 77.26 -9.91 -11.72
CA ARG A 26 76.75 -9.85 -10.33
C ARG A 26 75.21 -9.79 -10.30
N VAL A 27 74.56 -10.82 -9.76
CA VAL A 27 73.11 -10.89 -9.59
C VAL A 27 72.73 -10.46 -8.17
N LEU A 28 72.01 -9.35 -8.03
CA LEU A 28 71.25 -8.97 -6.83
C LEU A 28 69.80 -9.48 -6.98
N PRO A 29 69.19 -10.11 -5.97
CA PRO A 29 67.80 -10.52 -6.05
C PRO A 29 66.86 -9.31 -5.96
N ALA A 30 66.01 -9.13 -6.98
CA ALA A 30 64.95 -8.14 -6.98
C ALA A 30 63.83 -8.57 -6.01
N LEU A 31 63.56 -7.75 -4.99
CA LEU A 31 62.33 -7.86 -4.19
C LEU A 31 61.13 -7.41 -5.04
N LEU A 32 60.19 -8.32 -5.29
CA LEU A 32 58.86 -7.96 -5.78
C LEU A 32 58.01 -7.44 -4.60
N PRO A 33 57.30 -6.31 -4.73
CA PRO A 33 56.40 -5.84 -3.70
C PRO A 33 55.17 -6.74 -3.62
N ALA A 34 54.98 -7.41 -2.48
CA ALA A 34 53.73 -8.09 -2.17
C ALA A 34 52.62 -7.05 -1.97
N THR A 35 51.70 -6.95 -2.92
CA THR A 35 50.45 -6.23 -2.68
C THR A 35 49.61 -7.06 -1.70
N PRO A 36 49.17 -6.50 -0.56
CA PRO A 36 48.27 -7.22 0.33
C PRO A 36 46.92 -7.34 -0.38
N VAL A 37 46.55 -8.56 -0.78
CA VAL A 37 45.18 -8.89 -1.13
C VAL A 37 44.36 -8.74 0.15
N ARG A 38 43.68 -7.61 0.27
CA ARG A 38 42.69 -7.40 1.32
C ARG A 38 41.59 -8.44 1.12
N ALA A 39 41.44 -9.36 2.06
CA ALA A 39 40.30 -10.27 2.09
C ALA A 39 39.03 -9.43 2.04
N ALA A 40 38.29 -9.53 0.93
CA ALA A 40 36.95 -8.96 0.84
C ALA A 40 36.08 -9.70 1.86
N ASP A 41 35.52 -8.96 2.82
CA ASP A 41 34.56 -9.50 3.79
C ASP A 41 33.32 -9.98 3.02
N PRO A 42 32.96 -11.28 3.02
CA PRO A 42 31.83 -11.81 2.27
C PRO A 42 30.47 -11.37 2.83
N ARG A 43 30.44 -10.51 3.86
CA ARG A 43 29.22 -9.91 4.44
C ARG A 43 28.72 -8.67 3.69
N GLY A 44 29.50 -8.16 2.74
CA GLY A 44 29.06 -7.11 1.83
C GLY A 44 28.54 -7.70 0.52
N GLN A 45 27.24 -7.53 0.26
CA GLN A 45 26.64 -7.62 -1.08
C GLN A 45 26.41 -9.04 -1.62
N ARG A 46 25.55 -9.79 -0.94
CA ARG A 46 24.58 -10.62 -1.67
C ARG A 46 23.34 -9.77 -1.89
N ASP A 47 23.16 -9.27 -3.12
CA ASP A 47 21.82 -8.98 -3.60
C ASP A 47 21.09 -10.32 -3.64
N LEU A 48 20.39 -10.62 -2.54
CA LEU A 48 19.48 -11.75 -2.51
C LEU A 48 18.48 -11.50 -3.64
N PRO A 49 18.25 -12.47 -4.55
CA PRO A 49 17.26 -12.29 -5.58
C PRO A 49 15.92 -11.99 -4.90
N GLU A 50 15.42 -10.78 -5.16
CA GLU A 50 14.09 -10.36 -4.76
C GLU A 50 13.14 -11.33 -5.45
N LYS A 51 12.64 -12.34 -4.71
CA LYS A 51 11.62 -13.23 -5.25
C LYS A 51 10.45 -12.32 -5.65
N PRO A 52 10.01 -12.31 -6.92
CA PRO A 52 8.87 -11.50 -7.30
C PRO A 52 7.66 -11.98 -6.49
N ARG A 53 7.34 -11.26 -5.42
CA ARG A 53 6.12 -11.50 -4.64
C ARG A 53 5.02 -10.75 -5.35
N GLU A 54 3.91 -11.42 -5.61
CA GLU A 54 2.71 -10.78 -6.15
C GLU A 54 2.27 -9.69 -5.16
N VAL A 55 2.50 -8.43 -5.52
CA VAL A 55 2.20 -7.28 -4.66
C VAL A 55 0.69 -7.11 -4.62
N ARG A 56 0.04 -7.68 -3.60
CA ARG A 56 -1.38 -7.45 -3.35
C ARG A 56 -1.58 -6.02 -2.86
N ASN A 57 -2.40 -5.22 -3.52
CA ASN A 57 -2.66 -3.86 -3.05
C ASN A 57 -3.55 -3.87 -1.80
N PRO A 58 -3.09 -3.40 -0.63
CA PRO A 58 -3.88 -3.41 0.61
C PRO A 58 -5.14 -2.54 0.54
N LEU A 59 -5.17 -1.51 -0.31
CA LEU A 59 -6.35 -0.66 -0.49
C LEU A 59 -7.52 -1.42 -1.12
N SER A 60 -7.22 -2.36 -2.01
CA SER A 60 -8.25 -3.15 -2.72
C SER A 60 -9.06 -4.04 -1.79
N TYR A 61 -8.58 -4.31 -0.56
CA TYR A 61 -9.36 -5.04 0.44
C TYR A 61 -10.45 -4.18 1.09
N LEU A 62 -10.28 -2.87 1.16
CA LEU A 62 -11.08 -2.03 2.05
C LEU A 62 -12.56 -1.97 1.66
N SER A 63 -12.88 -1.88 0.37
CA SER A 63 -14.27 -1.91 -0.10
C SER A 63 -14.96 -3.24 0.27
N ALA A 64 -14.31 -4.38 -0.03
CA ALA A 64 -14.84 -5.70 0.31
C ALA A 64 -14.98 -5.92 1.83
N TRP A 65 -13.98 -5.50 2.60
CA TRP A 65 -13.98 -5.58 4.07
C TRP A 65 -15.02 -4.69 4.72
N SER A 66 -15.28 -3.53 4.13
CA SER A 66 -16.34 -2.61 4.58
C SER A 66 -17.74 -3.19 4.33
N ALA A 67 -17.91 -3.97 3.27
CA ALA A 67 -19.16 -4.68 2.97
C ALA A 67 -19.41 -5.91 3.88
N ALA A 68 -18.35 -6.50 4.44
CA ALA A 68 -18.43 -7.64 5.36
C ALA A 68 -17.64 -7.35 6.65
N PRO A 69 -18.12 -6.45 7.53
CA PRO A 69 -17.31 -5.85 8.59
C PRO A 69 -17.01 -6.75 9.80
N ASP A 70 -17.69 -7.90 9.93
CA ASP A 70 -17.63 -8.74 11.12
C ASP A 70 -16.60 -9.88 11.04
N VAL A 71 -15.87 -9.99 9.94
CA VAL A 71 -14.90 -11.07 9.72
C VAL A 71 -13.64 -10.82 10.56
N PRO A 72 -13.24 -11.74 11.45
CA PRO A 72 -12.04 -11.58 12.28
C PRO A 72 -10.76 -11.70 11.43
N LEU A 73 -9.79 -10.81 11.67
CA LEU A 73 -8.49 -10.81 10.99
C LEU A 73 -7.35 -11.19 11.93
N MET A 74 -7.38 -10.69 13.17
CA MET A 74 -6.33 -10.92 14.16
C MET A 74 -6.83 -10.65 15.58
N THR A 75 -6.09 -11.16 16.56
CA THR A 75 -6.25 -10.76 17.97
C THR A 75 -5.07 -9.91 18.39
N VAL A 76 -5.34 -8.80 19.06
CA VAL A 76 -4.34 -7.86 19.56
C VAL A 76 -4.49 -7.73 21.06
N SER A 77 -3.39 -7.84 21.80
CA SER A 77 -3.33 -7.63 23.25
C SER A 77 -2.36 -6.50 23.58
N GLY A 78 -2.83 -5.50 24.34
CA GLY A 78 -1.98 -4.39 24.80
C GLY A 78 -2.77 -3.09 25.01
N PRO A 79 -2.09 -1.94 25.09
CA PRO A 79 -2.73 -0.64 25.16
C PRO A 79 -3.61 -0.34 23.93
N ARG A 80 -4.58 0.57 24.09
CA ARG A 80 -5.37 1.10 22.98
C ARG A 80 -4.45 1.87 22.02
N THR A 81 -4.34 1.40 20.78
CA THR A 81 -3.50 2.02 19.75
C THR A 81 -3.96 1.61 18.37
N THR A 82 -3.94 2.57 17.44
CA THR A 82 -4.05 2.31 16.00
C THR A 82 -2.85 1.47 15.57
N LEU A 83 -3.09 0.48 14.72
CA LEU A 83 -2.04 -0.31 14.10
C LEU A 83 -1.86 0.13 12.66
N ARG A 84 -0.63 0.44 12.29
CA ARG A 84 -0.24 0.70 10.91
C ARG A 84 0.04 -0.63 10.23
N TRP A 85 -0.36 -0.78 8.98
CA TRP A 85 -0.12 -2.01 8.23
C TRP A 85 0.78 -1.75 7.02
N VAL A 86 0.37 -0.86 6.11
CA VAL A 86 1.13 -0.58 4.89
C VAL A 86 1.03 0.91 4.53
N ALA A 87 2.16 1.52 4.17
CA ALA A 87 2.17 2.85 3.57
C ALA A 87 2.39 2.76 2.05
N LEU A 88 1.61 3.53 1.29
CA LEU A 88 1.59 3.58 -0.16
C LEU A 88 1.93 5.00 -0.61
N ALA A 89 3.06 5.12 -1.30
CA ALA A 89 3.61 6.40 -1.70
C ALA A 89 3.74 6.54 -3.22
N ASP A 90 3.80 5.44 -3.98
CA ASP A 90 3.89 5.55 -5.43
C ASP A 90 2.49 5.58 -6.04
N PHE A 91 2.19 6.64 -6.78
CA PHE A 91 0.88 6.81 -7.41
C PHE A 91 1.07 6.93 -8.91
N THR A 92 0.44 6.00 -9.63
CA THR A 92 0.58 5.84 -11.09
C THR A 92 -0.55 6.52 -11.87
N GLY A 93 -1.58 7.01 -11.17
CA GLY A 93 -2.80 7.57 -11.73
C GLY A 93 -3.96 6.61 -11.51
N PRO A 94 -3.89 5.35 -11.99
CA PRO A 94 -4.89 4.34 -11.68
C PRO A 94 -4.73 3.69 -10.30
N VAL A 95 -3.49 3.57 -9.78
CA VAL A 95 -3.22 2.77 -8.58
C VAL A 95 -2.18 3.41 -7.66
N TRP A 96 -2.38 3.25 -6.36
CA TRP A 96 -1.39 3.49 -5.28
C TRP A 96 -0.64 2.20 -4.98
N LEU A 97 0.69 2.24 -4.99
CA LEU A 97 1.54 1.08 -4.75
C LEU A 97 2.33 1.23 -3.44
N PRO A 98 2.53 0.13 -2.70
CA PRO A 98 3.42 0.12 -1.56
C PRO A 98 4.87 0.24 -2.01
N ASP A 99 5.74 0.64 -1.09
CA ASP A 99 7.18 0.49 -1.27
C ASP A 99 7.58 -0.98 -1.28
N SER A 100 8.63 -1.31 -2.04
CA SER A 100 9.14 -2.68 -2.19
C SER A 100 10.58 -2.86 -1.71
N SER A 101 11.21 -1.85 -1.09
CA SER A 101 12.64 -1.87 -0.75
C SER A 101 12.94 -2.54 0.61
N TYR A 102 12.32 -3.69 0.87
CA TYR A 102 12.46 -4.40 2.14
C TYR A 102 13.84 -5.02 2.29
N ARG A 103 14.48 -4.74 3.43
CA ARG A 103 15.76 -5.34 3.82
C ARG A 103 15.56 -6.20 5.06
N PRO A 104 16.17 -7.39 5.14
CA PRO A 104 16.17 -8.18 6.38
C PRO A 104 16.67 -7.36 7.55
N ALA A 105 15.95 -7.39 8.67
CA ALA A 105 16.31 -6.74 9.90
C ALA A 105 16.28 -7.73 11.07
N GLY A 106 17.09 -7.46 12.09
CA GLY A 106 16.98 -8.16 13.37
C GLY A 106 15.72 -7.73 14.12
N PRO A 107 15.49 -8.28 15.34
CA PRO A 107 14.35 -7.91 16.15
C PRO A 107 14.31 -6.41 16.47
N ASP A 108 15.48 -5.81 16.70
CA ASP A 108 15.62 -4.36 16.87
C ASP A 108 15.73 -3.67 15.51
N LEU A 109 14.78 -2.77 15.25
CA LEU A 109 14.72 -2.02 14.00
C LEU A 109 15.60 -0.78 14.07
N PRO A 110 16.11 -0.29 12.91
CA PRO A 110 16.83 0.97 12.86
C PRO A 110 16.01 2.10 13.50
N PRO A 111 16.64 3.00 14.28
CA PRO A 111 15.93 4.16 14.82
C PRO A 111 15.38 5.01 13.65
N PRO A 112 14.20 5.63 13.81
CA PRO A 112 13.68 6.49 12.76
C PRO A 112 14.56 7.72 12.62
N GLU A 113 14.58 8.27 11.41
CA GLU A 113 15.26 9.54 11.10
C GLU A 113 14.76 10.68 11.99
N VAL A 114 13.46 10.69 12.28
CA VAL A 114 12.79 11.69 13.11
C VAL A 114 11.92 11.01 14.16
N VAL A 115 12.06 11.45 15.41
CA VAL A 115 11.15 11.07 16.50
C VAL A 115 10.21 12.25 16.77
N PRO A 116 8.91 12.10 16.50
CA PRO A 116 7.94 13.16 16.74
C PRO A 116 7.83 13.52 18.25
N PRO A 117 7.43 14.76 18.59
CA PRO A 117 7.20 15.15 19.97
C PRO A 117 6.02 14.37 20.58
N ARG A 118 5.96 14.33 21.92
CA ARG A 118 4.87 13.68 22.68
C ARG A 118 4.65 12.20 22.30
N THR A 119 5.75 11.52 21.97
CA THR A 119 5.73 10.12 21.60
C THR A 119 5.71 9.23 22.84
N THR A 120 4.81 8.23 22.85
CA THR A 120 4.75 7.18 23.87
C THR A 120 5.22 5.85 23.29
N ARG A 121 6.02 5.11 24.04
CA ARG A 121 6.40 3.74 23.67
C ARG A 121 5.23 2.80 23.96
N THR A 122 4.76 2.11 22.94
CA THR A 122 3.63 1.18 23.02
C THR A 122 4.08 -0.20 22.54
N THR A 123 3.71 -1.23 23.29
CA THR A 123 3.97 -2.63 22.93
C THR A 123 2.65 -3.38 22.83
N VAL A 124 2.48 -4.14 21.74
CA VAL A 124 1.31 -4.99 21.51
C VAL A 124 1.76 -6.39 21.14
N LYS A 125 0.98 -7.39 21.56
CA LYS A 125 1.08 -8.76 21.05
C LYS A 125 0.00 -8.96 19.98
N VAL A 126 0.39 -9.44 18.82
CA VAL A 126 -0.50 -9.71 17.69
C VAL A 126 -0.50 -11.21 17.41
N SER A 127 -1.69 -11.79 17.27
CA SER A 127 -1.91 -13.13 16.74
C SER A 127 -2.71 -12.99 15.45
N ALA A 128 -2.04 -13.14 14.30
CA ALA A 128 -2.67 -13.02 13.00
C ALA A 128 -3.48 -14.29 12.69
N GLY A 129 -4.79 -14.11 12.44
CA GLY A 129 -5.68 -15.18 11.99
C GLY A 129 -5.72 -15.18 10.47
N ASP A 130 -6.77 -14.59 9.91
CA ASP A 130 -7.02 -14.53 8.46
C ASP A 130 -6.52 -13.24 7.79
N LEU A 131 -5.51 -12.57 8.38
CA LEU A 131 -4.91 -11.38 7.79
C LEU A 131 -4.15 -11.76 6.50
N PRO A 132 -4.52 -11.21 5.31
CA PRO A 132 -3.89 -11.60 4.06
C PRO A 132 -2.49 -11.00 3.90
N GLY A 133 -1.67 -11.66 3.08
CA GLY A 133 -0.34 -11.16 2.72
C GLY A 133 0.68 -11.28 3.85
N ASP A 134 1.78 -10.56 3.66
CA ASP A 134 3.00 -10.77 4.46
C ASP A 134 3.27 -9.60 5.41
N TRP A 135 2.51 -8.50 5.30
CA TRP A 135 2.75 -7.28 6.06
C TRP A 135 2.31 -7.39 7.52
N LEU A 136 3.08 -6.77 8.43
CA LEU A 136 2.83 -6.82 9.87
C LEU A 136 2.13 -5.54 10.35
N PRO A 137 0.95 -5.66 10.97
CA PRO A 137 0.37 -4.59 11.78
C PRO A 137 1.23 -4.21 12.99
N VAL A 138 1.64 -2.95 13.09
CA VAL A 138 2.52 -2.44 14.17
C VAL A 138 2.05 -1.12 14.77
N PRO A 139 2.34 -0.84 16.05
CA PRO A 139 1.97 0.43 16.68
C PRO A 139 2.93 1.54 16.27
N GLY A 140 2.41 2.62 15.69
CA GLY A 140 3.19 3.82 15.39
C GLY A 140 4.46 3.54 14.57
N ILE A 141 5.56 4.19 14.90
CA ILE A 141 6.87 3.95 14.29
C ILE A 141 7.49 2.73 14.97
N ALA A 142 7.53 1.58 14.29
CA ALA A 142 8.03 0.35 14.87
C ALA A 142 9.52 0.48 15.24
N THR A 143 9.87 0.02 16.44
CA THR A 143 11.24 0.00 16.94
C THR A 143 11.73 -1.42 17.19
N ARG A 144 10.81 -2.37 17.41
CA ARG A 144 11.16 -3.76 17.69
C ARG A 144 10.04 -4.71 17.28
N VAL A 145 10.40 -5.87 16.72
CA VAL A 145 9.48 -6.99 16.47
C VAL A 145 10.14 -8.30 16.89
N ASP A 146 9.48 -9.05 17.78
CA ASP A 146 9.93 -10.37 18.25
C ASP A 146 8.95 -11.46 17.80
N GLY A 147 9.47 -12.64 17.45
CA GLY A 147 8.68 -13.84 17.14
C GLY A 147 8.49 -14.16 15.64
N VAL A 148 8.91 -13.25 14.75
CA VAL A 148 8.85 -13.42 13.29
C VAL A 148 10.07 -12.76 12.64
N ALA A 149 10.59 -13.36 11.56
CA ALA A 149 11.67 -12.75 10.79
C ALA A 149 11.13 -11.59 9.95
N VAL A 150 11.70 -10.40 10.08
CA VAL A 150 11.14 -9.18 9.48
C VAL A 150 12.01 -8.60 8.37
N GLY A 151 11.34 -8.21 7.28
CA GLY A 151 11.85 -7.28 6.30
C GLY A 151 11.35 -5.88 6.64
N HIS A 152 12.24 -4.90 6.67
CA HIS A 152 11.92 -3.50 6.95
C HIS A 152 12.20 -2.65 5.72
N ASP A 153 11.20 -1.88 5.31
CA ASP A 153 11.36 -0.81 4.34
C ASP A 153 11.60 0.52 5.08
N ALA A 154 12.84 0.99 5.07
CA ALA A 154 13.26 2.16 5.85
C ALA A 154 12.62 3.47 5.38
N VAL A 155 12.10 3.52 4.16
CA VAL A 155 11.50 4.71 3.56
C VAL A 155 10.05 4.86 4.01
N SER A 156 9.29 3.78 3.96
CA SER A 156 7.88 3.74 4.32
C SER A 156 7.66 3.49 5.82
N GLY A 157 8.59 2.78 6.47
CA GLY A 157 8.43 2.21 7.81
C GLY A 157 7.54 0.96 7.83
N THR A 158 7.23 0.39 6.66
CA THR A 158 6.40 -0.83 6.52
C THR A 158 7.24 -2.06 6.84
N LEU A 159 6.63 -3.02 7.54
CA LEU A 159 7.24 -4.30 7.86
C LEU A 159 6.54 -5.44 7.13
N LEU A 160 7.31 -6.42 6.69
CA LEU A 160 6.80 -7.69 6.18
C LEU A 160 7.49 -8.88 6.82
N SER A 161 6.84 -10.03 6.77
CA SER A 161 7.35 -11.32 7.20
C SER A 161 8.22 -11.91 6.09
N LEU A 162 9.45 -12.26 6.43
CA LEU A 162 10.35 -12.94 5.49
C LEU A 162 9.95 -14.39 5.26
N ASP A 163 9.21 -14.98 6.19
CA ASP A 163 8.75 -16.37 6.17
C ASP A 163 7.50 -16.58 5.28
N GLY A 164 6.93 -15.49 4.73
CA GLY A 164 5.76 -15.52 3.86
C GLY A 164 4.53 -14.91 4.51
N ALA A 165 3.37 -15.53 4.32
CA ALA A 165 2.11 -15.02 4.85
C ALA A 165 2.15 -14.88 6.37
N VAL A 166 1.63 -13.78 6.90
CA VAL A 166 1.63 -13.53 8.36
C VAL A 166 0.53 -14.31 9.08
N ALA A 167 -0.51 -14.74 8.36
CA ALA A 167 -1.60 -15.57 8.88
C ALA A 167 -1.06 -16.82 9.62
N GLY A 168 -1.60 -17.07 10.81
CA GLY A 168 -1.17 -18.17 11.68
C GLY A 168 0.03 -17.86 12.58
N HIS A 169 0.72 -16.72 12.40
CA HIS A 169 1.83 -16.32 13.24
C HIS A 169 1.41 -15.41 14.41
N SER A 170 2.17 -15.49 15.50
CA SER A 170 2.08 -14.57 16.63
C SER A 170 3.40 -13.85 16.85
N TYR A 171 3.35 -12.54 17.08
CA TYR A 171 4.53 -11.72 17.33
C TYR A 171 4.24 -10.61 18.35
N THR A 172 5.31 -10.05 18.91
CA THR A 172 5.23 -8.86 19.76
C THR A 172 5.87 -7.69 19.00
N ALA A 173 5.14 -6.59 18.88
CA ALA A 173 5.63 -5.38 18.21
C ALA A 173 5.65 -4.22 19.21
N ALA A 174 6.80 -3.55 19.30
CA ALA A 174 6.95 -2.31 20.03
C ALA A 174 7.22 -1.16 19.06
N GLY A 175 6.67 0.00 19.37
CA GLY A 175 6.86 1.19 18.57
C GLY A 175 6.56 2.47 19.31
N MET A 176 6.90 3.56 18.64
CA MET A 176 6.74 4.93 19.09
C MET A 176 5.47 5.51 18.50
N VAL A 177 4.48 5.80 19.35
CA VAL A 177 3.18 6.36 18.96
C VAL A 177 3.13 7.85 19.31
N PRO A 178 3.18 8.74 18.32
CA PRO A 178 3.06 10.18 18.55
C PRO A 178 1.64 10.57 18.96
N ASP A 179 1.53 11.46 19.95
CA ASP A 179 0.28 12.10 20.31
C ASP A 179 0.13 13.46 19.61
N TRP A 180 -0.63 13.46 18.52
CA TRP A 180 -0.98 14.66 17.76
C TRP A 180 -2.16 15.45 18.34
N SER A 181 -2.74 15.01 19.47
CA SER A 181 -3.89 15.71 20.06
C SER A 181 -3.54 17.14 20.46
N GLY A 182 -4.32 18.09 19.96
CA GLY A 182 -4.13 19.51 20.22
C GLY A 182 -2.92 20.14 19.53
N TRP A 183 -2.17 19.42 18.70
CA TRP A 183 -1.10 20.00 17.88
C TRP A 183 -1.69 21.00 16.88
N LYS A 184 -1.07 22.18 16.76
CA LYS A 184 -1.56 23.30 15.93
C LYS A 184 -0.68 23.62 14.73
N GLY A 185 0.33 22.80 14.45
CA GLY A 185 1.20 23.00 13.27
C GLY A 185 2.14 24.20 13.32
N THR A 186 2.31 24.85 14.47
CA THR A 186 3.12 26.07 14.58
C THR A 186 4.60 25.78 14.28
N ARG A 187 5.14 26.49 13.26
CA ARG A 187 6.52 26.36 12.74
C ARG A 187 6.86 25.08 11.96
N ALA A 188 5.88 24.23 11.66
CA ALA A 188 6.12 23.04 10.86
C ALA A 188 6.03 23.37 9.36
N ALA A 189 7.16 23.29 8.66
CA ALA A 189 7.21 23.36 7.21
C ALA A 189 6.93 21.97 6.61
N ALA A 190 6.14 21.93 5.54
CA ALA A 190 6.09 20.73 4.71
C ALA A 190 7.44 20.55 4.03
N ALA A 191 7.94 19.31 3.99
CA ALA A 191 9.22 19.05 3.35
C ALA A 191 9.15 19.31 1.84
N SER A 192 10.25 19.82 1.29
CA SER A 192 10.40 20.09 -0.13
C SER A 192 11.83 19.80 -0.59
N GLY A 193 12.04 19.73 -1.91
CA GLY A 193 13.36 19.47 -2.50
C GLY A 193 13.70 17.98 -2.63
N THR A 194 15.01 17.71 -2.72
CA THR A 194 15.57 16.40 -3.08
C THR A 194 15.21 15.32 -2.06
N GLY A 195 14.65 14.21 -2.52
CA GLY A 195 14.18 13.09 -1.71
C GLY A 195 12.67 13.07 -1.49
N TYR A 196 11.98 14.21 -1.69
CA TYR A 196 10.53 14.33 -1.50
C TYR A 196 9.74 14.37 -2.81
N GLU A 197 10.40 14.40 -3.97
CA GLU A 197 9.76 14.52 -5.28
C GLU A 197 8.73 13.42 -5.52
N ARG A 198 9.03 12.20 -5.05
CA ARG A 198 8.10 11.07 -5.18
C ARG A 198 6.79 11.28 -4.43
N TYR A 199 6.83 11.99 -3.30
CA TYR A 199 5.65 12.29 -2.47
C TYR A 199 4.89 13.52 -2.94
N LEU A 200 5.46 14.27 -3.89
CA LEU A 200 4.84 15.43 -4.54
C LEU A 200 4.36 15.12 -5.96
N ARG A 201 4.85 14.03 -6.56
CA ARG A 201 4.59 13.66 -7.96
C ARG A 201 3.12 13.33 -8.17
N LEU A 202 2.53 14.00 -9.16
CA LEU A 202 1.28 13.61 -9.79
C LEU A 202 1.58 13.13 -11.21
N PRO A 203 1.28 11.87 -11.55
CA PRO A 203 1.43 11.38 -12.91
C PRO A 203 0.47 12.11 -13.86
N PRO A 204 0.76 12.11 -15.18
CA PRO A 204 -0.15 12.65 -16.20
C PRO A 204 -1.55 12.01 -16.13
N GLY A 205 -2.54 12.70 -16.71
CA GLY A 205 -3.93 12.22 -16.73
C GLY A 205 -4.75 12.60 -15.49
N ALA A 206 -4.23 13.49 -14.63
CA ALA A 206 -5.02 14.06 -13.54
C ALA A 206 -6.29 14.76 -14.08
N PRO A 207 -7.45 14.60 -13.45
CA PRO A 207 -8.68 15.29 -13.84
C PRO A 207 -8.47 16.80 -13.86
N ALA A 208 -9.00 17.49 -14.88
CA ALA A 208 -8.73 18.92 -15.10
C ALA A 208 -9.02 19.80 -13.86
N ARG A 209 -10.12 19.50 -13.16
CA ARG A 209 -10.56 20.25 -11.96
C ARG A 209 -9.77 19.93 -10.70
N LEU A 210 -8.93 18.89 -10.71
CA LEU A 210 -8.26 18.40 -9.51
C LEU A 210 -7.35 19.47 -8.88
N ARG A 211 -6.60 20.19 -9.71
CA ARG A 211 -5.73 21.29 -9.24
C ARG A 211 -6.57 22.44 -8.68
N ASP A 212 -7.66 22.81 -9.33
CA ASP A 212 -8.53 23.89 -8.87
C ASP A 212 -9.18 23.55 -7.52
N ILE A 213 -9.66 22.31 -7.37
CA ILE A 213 -10.22 21.81 -6.11
C ILE A 213 -9.15 21.80 -5.02
N ALA A 214 -7.93 21.33 -5.33
CA ALA A 214 -6.83 21.32 -4.38
C ALA A 214 -6.47 22.73 -3.89
N GLN A 215 -6.37 23.71 -4.79
CA GLN A 215 -6.06 25.08 -4.42
C GLN A 215 -7.20 25.73 -3.63
N ALA A 216 -8.45 25.51 -4.04
CA ALA A 216 -9.62 26.04 -3.34
C ALA A 216 -9.80 25.43 -1.94
N ALA A 217 -9.63 24.11 -1.81
CA ALA A 217 -9.74 23.43 -0.52
C ALA A 217 -8.56 23.76 0.40
N ALA A 218 -7.33 23.79 -0.13
CA ALA A 218 -6.15 24.09 0.67
C ALA A 218 -6.14 25.56 1.12
N GLY A 219 -6.44 26.51 0.24
CA GLY A 219 -6.30 27.94 0.48
C GLY A 219 -4.89 28.37 0.91
N ASN A 220 -4.78 29.55 1.52
CA ASN A 220 -3.52 30.11 2.00
C ASN A 220 -3.25 29.76 3.47
N GLY A 221 -1.97 29.70 3.86
CA GLY A 221 -1.56 29.50 5.26
C GLY A 221 -0.44 28.46 5.39
N THR A 222 -0.19 28.03 6.63
CA THR A 222 0.81 27.01 6.92
C THR A 222 0.46 25.67 6.27
N ALA A 223 1.48 24.83 6.05
CA ALA A 223 1.28 23.49 5.49
C ALA A 223 0.26 22.66 6.30
N HIS A 224 0.32 22.74 7.63
CA HIS A 224 -0.67 22.09 8.50
C HIS A 224 -2.09 22.61 8.27
N GLN A 225 -2.29 23.93 8.26
CA GLN A 225 -3.62 24.51 8.02
C GLN A 225 -4.18 24.10 6.65
N ARG A 226 -3.33 24.07 5.62
CA ARG A 226 -3.71 23.64 4.28
C ARG A 226 -4.10 22.17 4.23
N ALA A 227 -3.31 21.28 4.85
CA ALA A 227 -3.64 19.86 4.98
C ALA A 227 -4.95 19.65 5.76
N SER A 228 -5.12 20.32 6.89
CA SER A 228 -6.33 20.24 7.72
C SER A 228 -7.58 20.64 6.93
N ARG A 229 -7.52 21.73 6.15
CA ARG A 229 -8.66 22.17 5.34
C ARG A 229 -8.98 21.22 4.18
N ILE A 230 -7.99 20.58 3.56
CA ILE A 230 -8.25 19.52 2.57
C ILE A 230 -9.00 18.35 3.23
N ALA A 231 -8.56 17.91 4.41
CA ALA A 231 -9.25 16.84 5.15
C ALA A 231 -10.66 17.25 5.59
N GLU A 232 -10.85 18.49 6.04
CA GLU A 232 -12.16 19.05 6.42
C GLU A 232 -13.10 19.16 5.22
N TYR A 233 -12.62 19.64 4.08
CA TYR A 233 -13.39 19.67 2.83
C TYR A 233 -13.91 18.27 2.46
N LEU A 234 -13.05 17.25 2.50
CA LEU A 234 -13.47 15.86 2.25
C LEU A 234 -14.47 15.34 3.30
N ARG A 235 -14.29 15.71 4.56
CA ARG A 235 -15.18 15.31 5.65
C ARG A 235 -16.58 15.93 5.54
N ASP A 236 -16.65 17.19 5.10
CA ASP A 236 -17.86 18.01 5.18
C ASP A 236 -18.66 18.02 3.86
N SER A 237 -18.01 17.76 2.73
CA SER A 237 -18.65 17.73 1.41
C SER A 237 -19.23 16.37 1.03
N TYR A 238 -18.87 15.30 1.73
CA TYR A 238 -19.15 13.91 1.31
C TYR A 238 -19.73 13.06 2.43
N THR A 239 -20.22 11.87 2.06
CA THR A 239 -20.73 10.87 3.01
C THR A 239 -19.85 9.62 3.00
N PHE A 240 -19.65 9.02 4.17
CA PHE A 240 -19.00 7.71 4.24
C PHE A 240 -19.99 6.62 3.83
N GLU A 241 -19.68 5.91 2.75
CA GLU A 241 -20.52 4.87 2.16
C GLU A 241 -19.71 3.57 1.98
N PRO A 242 -19.77 2.64 2.96
CA PRO A 242 -19.06 1.36 2.93
C PRO A 242 -19.27 0.51 1.68
N GLY A 243 -20.46 0.59 1.08
CA GLY A 243 -20.87 -0.21 -0.08
C GLY A 243 -20.62 0.45 -1.42
N ALA A 244 -20.02 1.65 -1.46
CA ALA A 244 -19.66 2.29 -2.71
C ALA A 244 -18.63 1.43 -3.48
N PRO A 245 -18.67 1.43 -4.83
CA PRO A 245 -17.65 0.77 -5.63
C PRO A 245 -16.24 1.21 -5.19
N GLY A 246 -15.36 0.23 -5.00
CA GLY A 246 -13.97 0.48 -4.64
C GLY A 246 -13.16 1.11 -5.76
N GLY A 247 -11.90 1.40 -5.46
CA GLY A 247 -10.96 2.04 -6.39
C GLY A 247 -10.48 3.39 -5.87
N HIS A 248 -9.28 3.76 -6.29
CA HIS A 248 -8.55 4.89 -5.74
C HIS A 248 -7.77 5.65 -6.80
N GLY A 249 -8.07 5.41 -8.08
CA GLY A 249 -7.41 6.03 -9.21
C GLY A 249 -8.07 7.35 -9.61
N TYR A 250 -7.49 8.01 -10.59
CA TYR A 250 -8.02 9.26 -11.14
C TYR A 250 -9.44 9.14 -11.69
N ALA A 251 -9.85 7.97 -12.18
CA ALA A 251 -11.20 7.75 -12.67
C ALA A 251 -12.22 7.89 -11.53
N GLU A 252 -12.02 7.15 -10.44
CA GLU A 252 -12.90 7.20 -9.27
C GLU A 252 -12.84 8.56 -8.57
N LEU A 253 -11.65 9.16 -8.50
CA LEU A 253 -11.49 10.51 -7.94
C LEU A 253 -12.15 11.59 -8.79
N ALA A 254 -12.24 11.44 -10.11
CA ALA A 254 -12.92 12.39 -10.98
C ALA A 254 -14.44 12.39 -10.75
N GLU A 255 -15.00 11.22 -10.45
CA GLU A 255 -16.43 11.05 -10.14
C GLU A 255 -16.75 11.54 -8.72
N LEU A 256 -15.84 11.32 -7.77
CA LEU A 256 -15.98 11.77 -6.40
C LEU A 256 -15.84 13.29 -6.28
N LEU A 257 -14.80 13.90 -6.85
CA LEU A 257 -14.41 15.26 -6.49
C LEU A 257 -15.32 16.36 -7.06
N VAL A 258 -15.88 17.20 -6.18
CA VAL A 258 -16.74 18.35 -6.51
C VAL A 258 -16.15 19.64 -5.93
N PRO A 259 -16.32 20.81 -6.57
CA PRO A 259 -15.83 22.06 -6.00
C PRO A 259 -16.28 22.32 -4.55
N PRO A 260 -15.42 22.92 -3.69
CA PRO A 260 -15.80 23.30 -2.33
C PRO A 260 -17.10 24.11 -2.27
N GLY A 261 -17.90 23.88 -1.23
CA GLY A 261 -19.25 24.45 -1.11
C GLY A 261 -20.34 23.65 -1.81
N ARG A 262 -19.99 22.59 -2.55
CA ARG A 262 -20.95 21.60 -3.07
C ARG A 262 -20.97 20.34 -2.22
N LYS A 263 -22.09 19.62 -2.29
CA LYS A 263 -22.25 18.27 -1.75
C LYS A 263 -21.95 17.26 -2.84
N GLY A 264 -21.03 16.34 -2.56
CA GLY A 264 -20.72 15.19 -3.42
C GLY A 264 -21.41 13.92 -2.93
N GLY A 265 -21.07 12.80 -3.57
CA GLY A 265 -21.64 11.48 -3.28
C GLY A 265 -21.05 10.78 -2.05
N GLY A 266 -21.36 9.49 -1.91
CA GLY A 266 -20.74 8.63 -0.93
C GLY A 266 -19.44 8.00 -1.42
N ALA A 267 -18.52 7.72 -0.50
CA ALA A 267 -17.24 7.09 -0.81
C ALA A 267 -16.73 6.21 0.34
N THR A 268 -15.80 5.32 0.02
CA THR A 268 -15.09 4.46 0.98
C THR A 268 -13.87 5.16 1.58
N SER A 269 -13.28 4.58 2.63
CA SER A 269 -12.05 5.12 3.23
C SER A 269 -10.85 5.07 2.29
N GLU A 270 -10.80 4.07 1.41
CA GLU A 270 -9.86 3.98 0.29
C GLU A 270 -9.91 5.24 -0.57
N GLN A 271 -11.11 5.63 -1.01
CA GLN A 271 -11.32 6.79 -1.86
C GLN A 271 -10.99 8.10 -1.13
N PHE A 272 -11.42 8.26 0.13
CA PHE A 272 -11.12 9.47 0.90
C PHE A 272 -9.63 9.66 1.16
N ALA A 273 -8.91 8.59 1.52
CA ALA A 273 -7.47 8.65 1.74
C ALA A 273 -6.72 8.97 0.43
N SER A 274 -7.12 8.35 -0.68
CA SER A 274 -6.58 8.66 -2.01
C SER A 274 -6.84 10.11 -2.42
N ALA A 275 -8.09 10.57 -2.30
CA ALA A 275 -8.48 11.94 -2.60
C ALA A 275 -7.66 12.95 -1.79
N PHE A 276 -7.52 12.72 -0.48
CA PHE A 276 -6.70 13.57 0.39
C PHE A 276 -5.26 13.62 -0.10
N ALA A 277 -4.63 12.47 -0.34
CA ALA A 277 -3.23 12.41 -0.73
C ALA A 277 -3.02 13.12 -2.08
N VAL A 278 -3.86 12.86 -3.08
CA VAL A 278 -3.77 13.48 -4.41
C VAL A 278 -3.99 14.99 -4.36
N LEU A 279 -5.01 15.46 -3.62
CA LEU A 279 -5.25 16.90 -3.42
C LEU A 279 -4.08 17.57 -2.67
N ALA A 280 -3.51 16.89 -1.68
CA ALA A 280 -2.33 17.39 -0.96
C ALA A 280 -1.12 17.54 -1.90
N ARG A 281 -0.84 16.57 -2.78
CA ARG A 281 0.22 16.69 -3.80
C ARG A 281 -0.03 17.84 -4.76
N ALA A 282 -1.26 17.99 -5.23
CA ALA A 282 -1.65 19.09 -6.12
C ALA A 282 -1.49 20.46 -5.45
N ALA A 283 -1.54 20.51 -4.12
CA ALA A 283 -1.26 21.69 -3.33
C ALA A 283 0.23 21.80 -2.92
N GLY A 284 1.11 20.89 -3.35
CA GLY A 284 2.54 20.93 -3.01
C GLY A 284 2.85 20.47 -1.58
N LEU A 285 2.06 19.56 -1.03
CA LEU A 285 2.33 18.90 0.26
C LEU A 285 2.78 17.46 -0.01
N PRO A 286 3.94 17.03 0.53
CA PRO A 286 4.45 15.67 0.31
C PRO A 286 3.55 14.69 1.06
N SER A 287 2.83 13.85 0.31
CA SER A 287 1.78 13.00 0.84
C SER A 287 1.92 11.53 0.48
N ARG A 288 1.32 10.68 1.33
CA ARG A 288 1.14 9.25 1.09
C ARG A 288 -0.17 8.76 1.69
N VAL A 289 -0.61 7.58 1.25
CA VAL A 289 -1.75 6.85 1.82
C VAL A 289 -1.21 5.80 2.80
N VAL A 290 -1.93 5.54 3.88
CA VAL A 290 -1.63 4.45 4.80
C VAL A 290 -2.88 3.64 5.08
N VAL A 291 -2.73 2.33 5.03
CA VAL A 291 -3.75 1.37 5.46
C VAL A 291 -3.36 0.82 6.82
N GLY A 292 -4.35 0.64 7.69
CA GLY A 292 -4.16 0.05 9.00
C GLY A 292 -5.48 -0.30 9.67
N PHE A 293 -5.44 -0.41 10.99
CA PHE A 293 -6.56 -0.84 11.81
C PHE A 293 -6.80 0.13 12.94
N GLY A 294 -8.07 0.45 13.17
CA GLY A 294 -8.51 1.34 14.23
C GLY A 294 -8.02 0.91 15.61
N ALA A 295 -7.94 1.88 16.52
CA ALA A 295 -7.32 1.67 17.82
C ALA A 295 -8.06 0.67 18.74
N GLY A 296 -9.30 0.30 18.40
CA GLY A 296 -10.17 -0.55 19.22
C GLY A 296 -10.21 -0.11 20.70
N GLY A 297 -10.49 -1.07 21.59
CA GLY A 297 -10.27 -0.94 23.03
C GLY A 297 -8.83 -1.30 23.45
N GLY A 298 -8.50 -1.12 24.73
CA GLY A 298 -7.31 -1.72 25.33
C GLY A 298 -7.58 -3.18 25.75
N GLY A 299 -6.54 -3.89 26.19
CA GLY A 299 -6.63 -5.30 26.57
C GLY A 299 -6.55 -6.24 25.38
N SER A 300 -7.08 -7.46 25.51
CA SER A 300 -7.19 -8.42 24.41
C SER A 300 -8.45 -8.14 23.60
N ARG A 301 -8.30 -7.97 22.28
CA ARG A 301 -9.39 -7.62 21.37
C ARG A 301 -9.22 -8.28 20.01
N VAL A 302 -10.34 -8.64 19.40
CA VAL A 302 -10.38 -9.11 18.01
C VAL A 302 -10.50 -7.90 17.09
N ILE A 303 -9.57 -7.77 16.16
CA ILE A 303 -9.64 -6.81 15.06
C ILE A 303 -10.34 -7.51 13.89
N ARG A 304 -11.37 -6.84 13.35
CA ARG A 304 -12.19 -7.33 12.25
C ARG A 304 -11.96 -6.50 10.99
N THR A 305 -12.46 -6.99 9.88
CA THR A 305 -12.49 -6.29 8.57
C THR A 305 -13.08 -4.88 8.67
N GLY A 306 -14.12 -4.67 9.49
CA GLY A 306 -14.72 -3.35 9.71
C GLY A 306 -13.85 -2.37 10.49
N ASP A 307 -12.77 -2.83 11.13
CA ASP A 307 -11.78 -1.98 11.81
C ASP A 307 -10.69 -1.48 10.86
N ALA A 308 -10.63 -2.02 9.63
CA ALA A 308 -9.66 -1.61 8.64
C ALA A 308 -10.00 -0.22 8.08
N VAL A 309 -8.99 0.64 7.98
CA VAL A 309 -9.17 2.02 7.56
C VAL A 309 -7.95 2.51 6.78
N ALA A 310 -8.19 3.40 5.82
CA ALA A 310 -7.15 4.19 5.19
C ALA A 310 -7.21 5.65 5.65
N TRP A 311 -6.03 6.25 5.81
CA TRP A 311 -5.86 7.68 6.08
C TRP A 311 -4.71 8.24 5.23
N GLY A 312 -4.61 9.56 5.22
CA GLY A 312 -3.52 10.25 4.53
C GLY A 312 -2.47 10.75 5.51
N GLU A 313 -1.22 10.86 5.05
CA GLU A 313 -0.14 11.47 5.83
C GLU A 313 0.59 12.53 5.03
N ILE A 314 1.03 13.58 5.72
CA ILE A 314 1.88 14.63 5.18
C ILE A 314 3.21 14.63 5.90
N TYR A 315 4.32 14.71 5.15
CA TYR A 315 5.64 14.82 5.74
C TYR A 315 5.95 16.28 6.13
N PHE A 316 6.32 16.48 7.39
CA PHE A 316 6.78 17.77 7.92
C PHE A 316 8.24 17.67 8.37
N GLU A 317 9.03 18.67 8.03
CA GLU A 317 10.43 18.74 8.44
C GLU A 317 10.56 18.72 9.97
N GLY A 318 11.45 17.88 10.49
CA GLY A 318 11.67 17.71 11.93
C GLY A 318 10.53 17.02 12.69
N LEU A 319 9.44 16.65 12.02
CA LEU A 319 8.31 15.94 12.62
C LEU A 319 7.99 14.60 11.94
N GLY A 320 8.47 14.38 10.71
CA GLY A 320 8.17 13.18 9.93
C GLY A 320 6.73 13.15 9.44
N TRP A 321 6.17 11.94 9.33
CA TRP A 321 4.83 11.73 8.80
C TRP A 321 3.74 12.03 9.84
N VAL A 322 2.90 13.01 9.53
CA VAL A 322 1.75 13.41 10.36
C VAL A 322 0.45 12.90 9.72
N PRO A 323 -0.38 12.15 10.46
CA PRO A 323 -1.63 11.61 9.93
C PRO A 323 -2.76 12.64 9.91
N TYR A 324 -3.57 12.57 8.85
CA TYR A 324 -4.81 13.30 8.66
C TYR A 324 -5.90 12.31 8.28
N ASP A 325 -7.05 12.41 8.95
CA ASP A 325 -8.21 11.59 8.67
C ASP A 325 -9.22 12.36 7.81
N PRO A 326 -9.32 12.07 6.50
CA PRO A 326 -10.28 12.72 5.61
C PRO A 326 -11.70 12.11 5.69
N ASN A 327 -11.90 11.04 6.45
CA ASN A 327 -13.18 10.34 6.46
C ASN A 327 -14.26 11.16 7.19
N PRO A 328 -15.48 11.25 6.63
CA PRO A 328 -16.67 11.69 7.37
C PRO A 328 -16.84 10.86 8.64
N ARG A 329 -16.99 11.52 9.79
CA ARG A 329 -17.26 10.82 11.06
C ARG A 329 -18.59 10.09 10.95
N LYS A 330 -18.64 8.82 11.34
CA LYS A 330 -19.94 8.13 11.51
C LYS A 330 -20.76 8.93 12.53
N ARG A 331 -22.02 9.23 12.21
CA ARG A 331 -22.94 10.01 13.08
C ARG A 331 -23.06 9.43 14.51
N SER A 332 -22.67 8.17 14.73
CA SER A 332 -22.61 7.50 16.04
C SER A 332 -21.37 7.81 16.89
N GLU A 333 -20.30 8.41 16.35
CA GLU A 333 -19.09 8.77 17.12
C GLU A 333 -19.17 10.15 17.80
N ALA A 334 -20.29 10.87 17.62
CA ALA A 334 -20.55 12.10 18.36
C ALA A 334 -20.61 11.88 19.89
N SER A 335 -20.81 10.64 20.34
CA SER A 335 -20.84 10.25 21.75
C SER A 335 -19.47 9.82 22.33
N ALA A 336 -18.40 9.83 21.52
CA ALA A 336 -17.05 9.48 21.95
C ALA A 336 -16.07 10.65 21.73
N ARG A 337 -16.42 11.84 22.23
CA ARG A 337 -15.41 12.88 22.47
C ARG A 337 -14.44 12.40 23.56
N PRO A 338 -13.12 12.44 23.37
CA PRO A 338 -12.20 12.46 24.49
C PRO A 338 -12.31 13.86 25.13
N GLY A 339 -12.90 13.91 26.34
CA GLY A 339 -12.89 15.11 27.17
C GLY A 339 -14.10 16.04 27.00
N SER A 340 -15.25 15.64 27.54
CA SER A 340 -16.18 16.58 28.17
C SER A 340 -16.90 15.83 29.29
N GLN A 341 -16.37 15.95 30.51
CA GLN A 341 -17.12 15.65 31.72
C GLN A 341 -18.26 16.66 31.81
N GLU A 342 -19.48 16.22 31.51
CA GLU A 342 -20.67 16.91 31.95
C GLU A 342 -21.23 16.12 33.13
N ARG A 343 -21.19 16.76 34.30
CA ARG A 343 -21.70 16.22 35.57
C ARG A 343 -23.15 15.77 35.35
N ALA A 344 -23.40 14.48 35.54
CA ALA A 344 -24.75 13.95 35.68
C ALA A 344 -25.36 14.48 36.99
N GLY A 345 -26.29 15.43 36.87
CA GLY A 345 -27.26 15.71 37.92
C GLY A 345 -28.31 14.61 37.93
N HIS A 346 -28.48 13.99 39.10
CA HIS A 346 -29.63 13.15 39.45
C HIS A 346 -30.95 13.92 39.28
N ASP A 347 -31.95 13.32 38.66
CA ASP A 347 -33.30 13.16 39.25
C ASP A 347 -34.10 12.07 38.48
N GLY A 348 -35.00 11.38 39.19
CA GLY A 348 -35.74 10.17 38.81
C GLY A 348 -36.64 10.32 37.57
N THR A 349 -37.30 9.28 37.07
CA THR A 349 -38.07 8.26 37.80
C THR A 349 -38.31 7.06 36.87
N TYR A 350 -38.16 5.84 37.38
CA TYR A 350 -38.69 4.63 36.77
C TYR A 350 -40.19 4.52 37.07
N ARG A 351 -41.01 4.32 36.03
CA ARG A 351 -42.39 3.85 36.18
C ARG A 351 -42.65 2.78 35.13
N GLY A 352 -42.92 1.57 35.60
CA GLY A 352 -43.36 0.44 34.78
C GLY A 352 -44.80 0.59 34.31
N GLY A 353 -45.16 -0.26 33.35
CA GLY A 353 -46.51 -0.44 32.86
C GLY A 353 -46.55 -1.62 31.89
N GLU A 354 -47.18 -2.70 32.34
CA GLU A 354 -47.36 -3.98 31.66
C GLU A 354 -48.31 -3.92 30.45
N THR A 355 -48.10 -4.89 29.55
CA THR A 355 -49.05 -5.67 28.73
C THR A 355 -50.38 -5.05 28.27
N SER A 356 -50.65 -5.17 26.97
CA SER A 356 -51.88 -5.83 26.53
C SER A 356 -51.76 -6.41 25.12
N ASP A 357 -52.57 -7.44 24.93
CA ASP A 357 -52.52 -8.56 24.00
C ASP A 357 -53.36 -8.33 22.72
N ALA A 358 -53.34 -9.34 21.84
CA ALA A 358 -54.27 -9.64 20.73
C ALA A 358 -53.90 -9.04 19.34
N THR A 359 -53.93 -9.75 18.20
CA THR A 359 -54.49 -11.08 17.87
C THR A 359 -53.79 -11.65 16.64
N ASP A 360 -53.64 -12.98 16.65
CA ASP A 360 -53.35 -13.88 15.55
C ASP A 360 -54.42 -13.82 14.43
N THR A 361 -53.99 -13.75 13.17
CA THR A 361 -54.79 -14.23 12.03
C THR A 361 -53.84 -14.74 10.97
N GLY A 362 -53.81 -16.06 10.83
CA GLY A 362 -52.86 -16.79 9.99
C GLY A 362 -53.01 -16.57 8.48
N ALA A 363 -51.87 -16.75 7.81
CA ALA A 363 -51.82 -17.28 6.45
C ALA A 363 -50.50 -18.07 6.29
N ARG A 364 -50.63 -19.40 6.20
CA ARG A 364 -49.58 -20.29 5.71
C ARG A 364 -49.27 -19.93 4.26
N GLY A 365 -48.14 -19.27 4.04
CA GLY A 365 -47.54 -19.06 2.72
C GLY A 365 -46.22 -19.83 2.64
N ALA A 366 -46.19 -20.87 1.82
CA ALA A 366 -45.06 -21.75 1.63
C ALA A 366 -43.80 -21.01 1.17
N VAL A 367 -42.67 -21.33 1.80
CA VAL A 367 -41.32 -21.00 1.34
C VAL A 367 -41.00 -21.76 0.04
N PRO A 368 -40.62 -21.10 -1.07
CA PRO A 368 -40.09 -21.81 -2.22
C PRO A 368 -38.67 -22.29 -1.90
N ARG A 369 -38.50 -23.61 -1.75
CA ARG A 369 -37.19 -24.24 -1.87
C ARG A 369 -36.77 -24.17 -3.33
N LEU A 370 -35.73 -23.39 -3.65
CA LEU A 370 -35.12 -23.42 -4.97
C LEU A 370 -34.35 -24.74 -5.12
N SER A 371 -34.97 -25.64 -5.89
CA SER A 371 -34.41 -26.89 -6.40
C SER A 371 -33.36 -26.57 -7.47
N GLY A 372 -32.17 -27.15 -7.33
CA GLY A 372 -31.12 -27.09 -8.35
C GLY A 372 -31.60 -27.74 -9.64
N GLY A 373 -31.66 -26.96 -10.71
CA GLY A 373 -32.08 -27.48 -12.02
C GLY A 373 -32.31 -26.46 -13.12
N GLU A 374 -31.69 -25.26 -13.09
CA GLU A 374 -31.89 -24.27 -14.17
C GLU A 374 -30.60 -23.49 -14.57
N TYR A 375 -29.41 -24.05 -14.30
CA TYR A 375 -28.12 -23.42 -14.69
C TYR A 375 -27.41 -24.06 -15.89
N THR A 376 -27.99 -25.08 -16.51
CA THR A 376 -27.34 -25.82 -17.60
C THR A 376 -27.62 -25.29 -19.01
N LEU A 377 -28.59 -24.38 -19.23
CA LEU A 377 -28.92 -23.90 -20.58
C LEU A 377 -28.31 -22.54 -20.98
N LEU A 378 -27.79 -21.75 -20.04
CA LEU A 378 -27.17 -20.44 -20.34
C LEU A 378 -25.65 -20.51 -20.54
N ILE A 379 -25.00 -21.61 -20.13
CA ILE A 379 -23.54 -21.79 -20.28
C ILE A 379 -23.18 -22.35 -21.67
N ASP A 380 -24.07 -23.12 -22.32
CA ASP A 380 -23.78 -23.72 -23.63
C ASP A 380 -23.83 -22.74 -24.82
N THR A 381 -24.64 -21.68 -24.75
CA THR A 381 -24.75 -20.71 -25.85
C THR A 381 -23.55 -19.76 -25.95
N GLN A 382 -22.92 -19.44 -24.83
CA GLN A 382 -21.76 -18.55 -24.77
C GLN A 382 -20.47 -19.25 -25.25
N LEU A 383 -20.32 -20.55 -24.93
CA LEU A 383 -19.18 -21.35 -25.37
C LEU A 383 -19.22 -21.61 -26.89
N GLY A 384 -20.41 -21.88 -27.43
CA GLY A 384 -20.60 -22.07 -28.87
C GLY A 384 -20.26 -20.83 -29.70
N LEU A 385 -20.62 -19.64 -29.21
CA LEU A 385 -20.30 -18.37 -29.87
C LEU A 385 -18.78 -18.08 -29.88
N LEU A 386 -18.09 -18.40 -28.78
CA LEU A 386 -16.63 -18.22 -28.67
C LEU A 386 -15.87 -19.15 -29.63
N VAL A 387 -16.29 -20.42 -29.74
CA VAL A 387 -15.69 -21.40 -30.67
C VAL A 387 -15.95 -21.00 -32.13
N LEU A 388 -17.15 -20.51 -32.45
CA LEU A 388 -17.48 -20.02 -33.78
C LEU A 388 -16.64 -18.79 -34.18
N LEU A 389 -16.43 -17.84 -33.27
CA LEU A 389 -15.57 -16.67 -33.50
C LEU A 389 -14.10 -17.04 -33.71
N LEU A 390 -13.60 -18.02 -32.96
CA LEU A 390 -12.22 -18.52 -33.13
C LEU A 390 -12.01 -19.24 -34.46
N LEU A 391 -13.01 -20.00 -34.94
CA LEU A 391 -12.95 -20.68 -36.25
C LEU A 391 -13.06 -19.72 -37.45
N LEU A 392 -13.72 -18.56 -37.30
CA LEU A 392 -13.85 -17.54 -38.35
C LEU A 392 -12.62 -16.62 -38.47
N MET A 393 -11.78 -16.53 -37.45
CA MET A 393 -10.58 -15.69 -37.44
C MET A 393 -9.55 -15.99 -38.56
N PRO A 394 -9.23 -17.26 -38.89
CA PRO A 394 -8.30 -17.56 -40.00
C PRO A 394 -8.86 -17.18 -41.39
N LEU A 395 -10.18 -17.25 -41.59
CA LEU A 395 -10.84 -16.85 -42.85
C LEU A 395 -10.78 -15.34 -43.10
N LEU A 396 -10.81 -14.53 -42.05
CA LEU A 396 -10.65 -13.08 -42.13
C LEU A 396 -9.21 -12.66 -42.42
N ARG A 397 -8.21 -13.38 -41.87
CA ARG A 397 -6.79 -13.13 -42.18
C ARG A 397 -6.42 -13.47 -43.63
N LEU A 398 -7.04 -14.50 -44.22
CA LEU A 398 -6.82 -14.85 -45.63
C LEU A 398 -7.38 -13.80 -46.61
N ARG A 399 -8.42 -13.05 -46.24
CA ARG A 399 -8.94 -11.92 -47.04
C ARG A 399 -8.07 -10.67 -46.97
N GLY A 400 -7.39 -10.43 -45.85
CA GLY A 400 -6.45 -9.30 -45.70
C GLY A 400 -5.20 -9.43 -46.58
N VAL A 401 -4.66 -10.65 -46.70
CA VAL A 401 -3.42 -10.90 -47.47
C VAL A 401 -3.62 -10.81 -48.98
N ARG A 402 -4.82 -11.10 -49.51
CA ARG A 402 -5.13 -10.93 -50.95
C ARG A 402 -5.31 -9.47 -51.38
N ARG A 403 -5.67 -8.56 -50.48
CA ARG A 403 -5.79 -7.12 -50.81
C ARG A 403 -4.45 -6.39 -50.84
N SER A 404 -3.43 -6.89 -50.12
CA SER A 404 -2.09 -6.28 -50.09
C SER A 404 -1.22 -6.58 -51.32
N ARG A 405 -1.61 -7.48 -52.22
CA ARG A 405 -0.82 -7.85 -53.42
C ARG A 405 -1.29 -7.21 -54.74
N ARG A 406 -2.21 -6.23 -54.70
CA ARG A 406 -2.66 -5.48 -55.90
C ARG A 406 -2.30 -3.99 -55.92
N GLY A 407 -1.48 -3.52 -54.98
CA GLY A 407 -1.07 -2.12 -54.91
C GLY A 407 0.44 -1.96 -54.78
N THR A 408 1.22 -2.46 -55.74
CA THR A 408 2.67 -2.15 -55.88
C THR A 408 3.17 -2.64 -57.24
N ALA A 409 2.69 -2.03 -58.33
CA ALA A 409 3.31 -2.17 -59.66
C ALA A 409 2.91 -1.00 -60.58
N ARG A 410 3.53 0.16 -60.39
CA ARG A 410 3.90 1.12 -61.45
C ARG A 410 4.49 2.40 -60.83
N ALA A 411 5.81 2.54 -60.94
CA ALA A 411 6.49 3.77 -61.40
C ALA A 411 7.96 3.77 -60.93
N SER A 412 8.84 3.12 -61.69
CA SER A 412 10.25 3.53 -61.78
C SER A 412 10.89 2.95 -63.05
N SER A 413 10.95 3.75 -64.10
CA SER A 413 11.89 3.57 -65.21
C SER A 413 12.44 4.94 -65.61
N ARG A 414 13.63 5.24 -65.07
CA ARG A 414 14.69 6.06 -65.71
C ARG A 414 15.58 5.11 -66.54
N PRO A 415 16.56 5.53 -67.38
CA PRO A 415 17.08 6.88 -67.68
C PRO A 415 17.36 7.12 -69.20
N GLY A 416 17.88 8.31 -69.56
CA GLY A 416 18.53 8.56 -70.86
C GLY A 416 19.02 10.01 -71.03
N GLN A 417 20.34 10.17 -71.15
CA GLN A 417 21.11 11.41 -71.24
C GLN A 417 21.18 12.04 -72.64
N ASN A 418 21.60 13.32 -72.66
CA ASN A 418 22.33 14.10 -73.68
C ASN A 418 21.62 14.54 -74.97
N SER A 419 21.39 15.85 -75.11
CA SER A 419 22.35 16.83 -75.66
C SER A 419 21.91 18.26 -75.31
#